data_AF-A0A699WKJ3-F1
#
_entry.id   AF-A0A699WKJ3-F1
#
_cell.length_a   1.000
_cell.length_b   1.000
_cell.length_c   1.000
_cell.angle_alpha   90.00
_cell.angle_beta   90.00
_cell.angle_gamma   90.00
#
_symmetry.space_group_name_H-M   'P 1'
#
loop_
_entity.id
_entity.type
_entity.pdbx_description
1 polymer ?
#
loop_
_entity_poly.entity_id
_entity_poly.type
_entity_poly.pdbx_seq_one_letter_code
_entity_poly.pdbx_strand_id
1 'polypeptide(L)' 'MRQRRWLELLSDYDCDIRYHMRKANVVADALSRKERDKPLRVRALVMTISLNLPKQILEAQIKALKPKNLKKEDVG' A
#
# COMPACT_ATOMS: atom_id res chain seq x y z
N MET A 1 33.31 23.90 13.40
CA MET A 1 34.09 22.87 14.12
C MET A 1 33.21 21.90 14.96
N ARG A 2 31.96 21.58 14.55
CA ARG A 2 31.09 20.62 15.27
C ARG A 2 30.76 19.35 14.46
N GLN A 3 31.04 19.37 13.16
CA GLN A 3 30.72 18.27 12.24
C GLN A 3 31.71 17.11 12.34
N ARG A 4 32.98 17.37 12.69
CA ARG A 4 34.02 16.34 12.89
C ARG A 4 33.84 15.50 14.16
N ARG A 5 33.27 16.08 15.22
CA ARG A 5 33.03 15.37 16.49
C ARG A 5 32.02 14.23 16.39
N TRP A 6 31.08 14.30 15.44
CA TRP A 6 30.13 13.20 15.20
C TRP A 6 30.81 11.97 14.58
N LEU A 7 31.81 12.19 13.71
CA LEU A 7 32.58 11.11 13.07
C LEU A 7 33.54 10.44 14.07
N GLU A 8 34.15 11.23 14.97
CA GLU A 8 35.01 10.70 16.04
C GLU A 8 34.20 9.83 17.02
N LEU A 9 33.02 10.29 17.47
CA LEU A 9 32.15 9.50 18.35
C LEU A 9 31.71 8.17 17.72
N LEU A 10 31.50 8.16 16.39
CA LEU A 10 31.12 6.98 15.61
C LEU A 10 32.29 6.03 15.35
N SER A 11 33.54 6.51 15.48
CA SER A 11 34.76 5.72 15.37
C SER A 11 35.21 5.18 16.74
N ASP A 12 34.95 5.92 17.82
CA ASP A 12 35.26 5.54 19.21
C ASP A 12 34.27 4.49 19.74
N TYR A 13 33.01 4.59 19.32
CA TYR A 13 32.18 3.41 19.21
C TYR A 13 32.73 2.64 18.03
N ASP A 14 33.65 1.71 18.29
CA ASP A 14 33.97 0.60 17.40
C ASP A 14 32.74 -0.32 17.30
N CYS A 15 31.62 0.28 16.86
CA CYS A 15 30.58 -0.35 16.12
C CYS A 15 31.26 -0.83 14.83
N ASP A 16 32.06 -1.90 14.96
CA ASP A 16 31.54 -3.17 14.48
C ASP A 16 30.04 -3.13 14.74
N ILE A 17 29.30 -2.54 13.80
CA ILE A 17 27.91 -2.83 13.63
C ILE A 17 28.02 -4.32 13.44
N ARG A 18 27.90 -5.05 14.54
CA ARG A 18 27.91 -6.49 14.60
C ARG A 18 26.59 -6.82 13.94
N TYR A 19 26.59 -6.63 12.62
CA TYR A 19 25.58 -6.98 11.68
C TYR A 19 25.68 -8.48 11.65
N HIS A 20 25.20 -9.07 12.73
CA HIS A 20 24.90 -10.46 12.77
C HIS A 20 23.77 -10.57 11.79
N MET A 21 24.09 -10.99 10.57
CA MET A 21 23.12 -11.28 9.51
C MET A 21 21.95 -12.11 10.07
N ARG A 22 22.24 -12.96 11.07
CA ARG A 22 21.29 -13.74 11.86
C ARG A 22 20.30 -12.91 12.72
N LYS A 23 20.68 -11.75 13.29
CA LYS A 23 19.79 -10.83 14.03
C LYS A 23 19.11 -9.79 13.13
N ALA A 24 19.80 -9.30 12.10
CA ALA A 24 19.21 -8.40 11.11
C ALA A 24 18.05 -9.11 10.37
N ASN A 25 18.22 -10.39 10.07
CA ASN A 25 17.16 -11.22 9.49
C ASN A 25 15.98 -11.43 10.44
N VAL A 26 16.14 -11.41 11.76
CA VAL A 26 15.01 -11.59 12.69
C VAL A 26 14.09 -10.37 12.65
N VAL A 27 14.64 -9.17 12.63
CA VAL A 27 13.83 -7.93 12.54
C VAL A 27 13.20 -7.84 11.15
N ALA A 28 13.95 -8.14 10.08
CA ALA A 28 13.41 -8.13 8.72
C ALA A 28 12.33 -9.20 8.51
N ASP A 29 12.50 -10.41 9.05
CA ASP A 29 11.53 -11.51 8.96
C ASP A 29 10.28 -11.23 9.80
N ALA A 30 10.45 -10.68 11.01
CA ALA A 30 9.31 -10.26 11.85
C ALA A 30 8.48 -9.14 11.18
N LEU A 31 9.13 -8.16 10.55
CA LEU A 31 8.44 -7.09 9.82
C LEU A 31 7.80 -7.60 8.53
N SER A 32 8.48 -8.48 7.78
CA SER A 32 7.96 -9.09 6.54
C SER A 32 6.72 -9.97 6.78
N ARG A 33 6.70 -10.72 7.88
CA ARG A 33 5.53 -11.51 8.29
C ARG A 33 4.32 -10.61 8.58
N LYS A 34 4.53 -9.48 9.27
CA LYS A 34 3.48 -8.50 9.55
C LYS A 34 2.89 -7.86 8.29
N GLU A 35 3.70 -7.65 7.25
CA GLU A 35 3.23 -7.09 5.97
C GLU A 35 2.46 -8.12 5.11
N ARG A 36 2.88 -9.39 5.15
CA ARG A 36 2.25 -10.49 4.40
C ARG A 36 0.89 -10.90 4.96
N ASP A 37 0.73 -10.79 6.27
CA ASP A 37 -0.54 -10.92 6.98
C ASP A 37 -1.41 -9.66 6.76
N LYS A 38 -1.69 -9.32 5.49
CA LYS A 38 -2.85 -8.48 5.18
C LYS A 38 -4.03 -9.11 5.90
N PRO A 39 -4.70 -8.40 6.85
CA PRO A 39 -5.76 -9.01 7.64
C PRO A 39 -6.77 -9.66 6.69
N LEU A 40 -7.22 -10.88 6.98
CA LEU A 40 -8.19 -11.60 6.14
C LEU A 40 -9.40 -10.72 5.77
N ARG A 41 -9.76 -9.78 6.66
CA ARG A 41 -10.76 -8.72 6.44
C ARG A 41 -10.44 -7.80 5.26
N VAL A 42 -9.20 -7.34 5.10
CA VAL A 42 -8.78 -6.49 3.97
C VAL A 42 -8.88 -7.28 2.67
N ARG A 43 -8.43 -8.55 2.65
CA ARG A 43 -8.55 -9.41 1.46
C ARG A 43 -10.01 -9.65 1.08
N ALA A 44 -10.87 -9.96 2.06
CA ALA A 44 -12.30 -10.13 1.84
C ALA A 44 -12.98 -8.84 1.35
N LEU A 45 -12.61 -7.68 1.91
CA LEU A 45 -13.11 -6.38 1.47
C LEU A 45 -12.67 -6.07 0.03
N VAL A 46 -11.42 -6.36 -0.33
CA VAL A 46 -10.93 -6.19 -1.70
C VAL A 46 -11.70 -7.09 -2.66
N MET A 47 -11.91 -8.37 -2.34
CA MET A 47 -12.68 -9.28 -3.21
C MET A 47 -14.13 -8.83 -3.40
N THR A 48 -14.78 -8.34 -2.33
CA THR A 48 -16.16 -7.83 -2.42
C THR A 48 -16.25 -6.54 -3.24
N ILE A 49 -15.31 -5.60 -3.06
CA ILE A 49 -15.26 -4.37 -3.87
C ILE A 49 -14.97 -4.69 -5.33
N SER A 50 -13.99 -5.55 -5.62
CA SER A 50 -13.61 -5.94 -6.97
C SER A 50 -14.75 -6.60 -7.75
N LEU A 51 -15.65 -7.33 -7.07
CA LEU A 51 -16.80 -7.98 -7.70
C LEU A 51 -18.02 -7.06 -7.81
N ASN A 52 -18.29 -6.24 -6.79
CA ASN A 52 -19.49 -5.40 -6.75
C ASN A 52 -19.36 -4.11 -7.56
N LEU A 53 -18.16 -3.52 -7.61
CA LEU A 53 -17.95 -2.22 -8.28
C LEU A 53 -18.17 -2.29 -9.80
N PRO A 54 -17.63 -3.27 -10.54
CA PRO A 54 -17.89 -3.38 -11.98
C PRO A 54 -19.36 -3.60 -12.30
N LYS A 55 -20.06 -4.38 -11.46
CA LYS A 55 -21.50 -4.62 -11.59
C LYS A 55 -22.31 -3.32 -11.46
N GLN A 56 -22.02 -2.50 -10.45
CA GLN A 56 -22.69 -1.21 -10.26
C GLN A 56 -22.39 -0.23 -11.40
N ILE A 57 -21.15 -0.21 -11.89
CA ILE A 57 -20.77 0.62 -13.04
C ILE A 57 -21.57 0.22 -14.28
N LEU A 58 -21.67 -1.08 -14.57
CA LEU A 58 -22.44 -1.58 -15.71
C LEU A 58 -23.93 -1.22 -15.59
N GLU A 59 -24.53 -1.40 -14.42
CA GLU A 59 -25.93 -1.02 -14.18
C GLU A 59 -26.16 0.50 -14.36
N ALA A 60 -25.22 1.32 -13.89
CA ALA A 60 -25.27 2.77 -14.06
C ALA A 60 -25.14 3.18 -15.55
N GLN A 61 -24.22 2.55 -16.29
CA GLN A 61 -24.06 2.78 -17.73
C GLN A 61 -25.32 2.40 -18.51
N ILE A 62 -25.90 1.22 -18.24
CA ILE A 62 -27.16 0.77 -18.85
C ILE A 62 -28.29 1.75 -18.53
N LYS A 63 -28.37 2.24 -17.29
CA LYS A 63 -29.37 3.23 -16.88
C LYS A 63 -29.18 4.57 -17.61
N ALA A 64 -27.95 5.01 -17.83
CA ALA A 64 -27.63 6.23 -18.57
C ALA A 64 -27.95 6.10 -20.07
N LEU A 65 -27.68 4.94 -20.69
CA LEU A 65 -27.95 4.67 -22.10
C LEU A 65 -29.45 4.55 -22.45
N LYS A 66 -30.34 4.58 -21.45
CA LYS A 66 -31.79 4.54 -21.70
C LYS A 66 -32.20 5.72 -22.59
N PRO A 67 -33.06 5.51 -23.60
CA PRO A 67 -33.47 6.54 -24.57
C PRO A 67 -34.19 7.73 -23.94
N LYS A 68 -34.65 7.62 -22.68
CA LYS A 68 -35.23 8.72 -21.90
C LYS A 68 -34.18 9.75 -21.44
N ASN A 69 -32.91 9.37 -21.36
CA ASN A 69 -31.81 10.24 -20.91
C ASN A 69 -30.98 10.82 -22.06
N LEU A 70 -30.95 10.16 -23.22
CA LEU A 70 -30.20 10.59 -24.42
C LEU A 70 -30.78 11.85 -25.11
N LYS A 71 -32.01 12.25 -24.81
CA LYS A 71 -32.69 13.40 -25.45
C LYS A 71 -32.27 14.78 -24.95
N LYS A 72 -31.16 14.90 -24.20
CA LYS A 72 -30.69 16.18 -23.63
C LYS A 72 -29.34 16.65 -24.21
N GLU A 73 -28.79 15.93 -25.18
CA GLU A 73 -27.46 16.19 -25.74
C GLU A 73 -27.50 16.65 -27.21
N ASP A 74 -28.65 17.19 -27.63
CA ASP A 74 -28.79 17.90 -28.90
C ASP A 74 -29.47 19.24 -28.57
N VAL A 75 -28.66 20.29 -28.46
CA VAL A 75 -28.87 21.71 -28.84
C VAL A 75 -27.85 22.55 -28.05
N GLY A 76 -26.75 22.88 -28.72
CA GLY A 76 -25.70 23.80 -28.28
C GLY A 76 -24.70 24.01 -29.41
#